data_AF-A0A7S0X381-F1
#
_entry.id   AF-A0A7S0X381-F1
#
_cell.length_a   1.000
_cell.length_b   1.000
_cell.length_c   1.000
_cell.angle_alpha   90.00
_cell.angle_beta   90.00
_cell.angle_gamma   90.00
#
_symmetry.space_group_name_H-M   'P 1'
#
loop_
_entity.id
_entity.type
_entity.pdbx_description
1 polymer ?
#
loop_
_entity_poly.entity_id
_entity_poly.type
_entity_poly.pdbx_seq_one_letter_code
_entity_poly.pdbx_strand_id
1 'polypeptide(L)'
;PPSKKKKPPPAVVTPPWEARLLAATVGAAARARVSARHAAATGSIDLTALLAALRRAFAAGRRAPGPDAAALATLTPDARLAAESTRFTERDVDAVGAGAVLMHARVRWTIAGQVEEEAEADASGSQRTDGPGHLPASRRRAGERVFNLSSAAPFAAHRSGDDTPEAVERVEVLAVGRNVAERLDLSAMLRACASAGPAPKPARTLASLTLTERAAIAEWCKSGELPDGWYYTGAAYVDFDGTSSKDHPGYTEACVLFLAEENFFVLEHNAWCEEARSQLAGVTVVSDDTVPVG
;
A
#
# COMPACT_ATOMS: atom_id res chain seq x y z
N PRO A 1 23.44 35.30 45.11
CA PRO A 1 22.55 35.68 43.98
C PRO A 1 21.64 34.50 43.58
N PRO A 2 20.31 34.58 43.79
CA PRO A 2 19.41 33.48 43.49
C PRO A 2 19.27 33.27 41.97
N SER A 3 19.40 32.02 41.54
CA SER A 3 19.28 31.61 40.15
C SER A 3 17.86 31.82 39.64
N LYS A 4 17.72 32.66 38.61
CA LYS A 4 16.45 32.92 37.94
C LYS A 4 16.02 31.65 37.20
N LYS A 5 15.11 30.87 37.78
CA LYS A 5 14.44 29.75 37.10
C LYS A 5 13.68 30.31 35.90
N LYS A 6 14.14 29.95 34.70
CA LYS A 6 13.54 30.34 33.41
C LYS A 6 12.16 29.69 33.32
N LYS A 7 11.10 30.50 33.31
CA LYS A 7 9.71 30.05 33.18
C LYS A 7 9.57 29.34 31.83
N PRO A 8 9.03 28.10 31.77
CA PRO A 8 8.84 27.41 30.50
C PRO A 8 7.88 28.21 29.61
N PRO A 9 8.11 28.23 28.28
CA PRO A 9 7.22 28.92 27.36
C PRO A 9 5.80 28.34 27.49
N PRO A 10 4.75 29.17 27.37
CA PRO A 10 3.39 28.68 27.41
C PRO A 10 3.15 27.67 26.29
N ALA A 11 2.46 26.57 26.60
CA ALA A 11 2.08 25.58 25.62
C ALA A 11 1.29 26.25 24.50
N VAL A 12 1.74 26.08 23.25
CA VAL A 12 1.05 26.61 22.07
C VAL A 12 -0.24 25.80 21.91
N VAL A 13 -1.34 26.36 22.42
CA VAL A 13 -2.68 25.80 22.21
C VAL A 13 -3.00 25.94 20.74
N THR A 14 -2.82 24.85 20.01
CA THR A 14 -3.09 24.83 18.58
C THR A 14 -4.61 24.73 18.41
N PRO A 15 -5.26 25.68 17.71
CA PRO A 15 -6.72 25.69 17.61
C PRO A 15 -7.22 24.39 16.94
N PRO A 16 -8.43 23.93 17.26
CA PRO A 16 -9.03 22.76 16.61
C PRO A 16 -9.02 22.93 15.09
N TRP A 17 -8.87 21.82 14.38
CA TRP A 17 -8.71 21.80 12.92
C TRP A 17 -9.87 22.51 12.19
N GLU A 18 -11.08 22.42 12.75
CA GLU A 18 -12.30 23.16 12.34
C GLU A 18 -12.06 24.67 12.25
N ALA A 19 -11.51 25.27 13.32
CA ALA A 19 -11.25 26.72 13.40
C ALA A 19 -10.20 27.18 12.37
N ARG A 20 -9.24 26.31 12.01
CA ARG A 20 -8.23 26.62 10.98
C ARG A 20 -8.82 26.56 9.57
N LEU A 21 -9.72 25.61 9.32
CA LEU A 21 -10.43 25.48 8.05
C LEU A 21 -11.37 26.65 7.80
N LEU A 22 -12.13 27.06 8.81
CA LEU A 22 -13.02 28.22 8.73
C LEU A 22 -12.26 29.51 8.48
N ALA A 23 -11.11 29.70 9.14
CA ALA A 23 -10.23 30.84 8.93
C ALA A 23 -9.60 30.87 7.51
N ALA A 24 -9.39 29.70 6.89
CA ALA A 24 -8.82 29.58 5.55
C ALA A 24 -9.83 29.78 4.40
N THR A 25 -11.13 29.90 4.69
CA THR A 25 -12.16 30.08 3.66
C THR A 25 -12.52 31.56 3.49
N VAL A 26 -12.32 32.07 2.27
CA VAL A 26 -12.20 33.51 1.95
C VAL A 26 -13.57 34.23 1.82
N GLY A 27 -14.71 33.63 2.18
CA GLY A 27 -15.99 34.34 2.18
C GLY A 27 -17.17 33.57 2.77
N ALA A 28 -18.23 34.29 3.17
CA ALA A 28 -19.42 33.72 3.81
C ALA A 28 -20.18 32.72 2.91
N ALA A 29 -20.28 32.99 1.60
CA ALA A 29 -20.88 32.06 0.63
C ALA A 29 -20.01 30.81 0.40
N ALA A 30 -18.68 30.96 0.45
CA ALA A 30 -17.75 29.84 0.38
C ALA A 30 -17.83 28.97 1.65
N ARG A 31 -18.00 29.58 2.84
CA ARG A 31 -18.21 28.89 4.12
C ARG A 31 -19.50 28.07 4.14
N ALA A 32 -20.59 28.61 3.61
CA ALA A 32 -21.89 27.92 3.56
C ALA A 32 -21.88 26.60 2.74
N ARG A 33 -20.85 26.37 1.92
CA ARG A 33 -20.70 25.17 1.07
C ARG A 33 -19.58 24.25 1.51
N VAL A 34 -18.81 24.65 2.53
CA VAL A 34 -17.87 23.73 3.16
C VAL A 34 -18.67 22.80 4.05
N SER A 35 -18.54 21.52 3.77
CA SER A 35 -19.11 20.45 4.57
C SER A 35 -18.01 19.46 4.92
N ALA A 36 -18.24 18.74 6.00
CA ALA A 36 -17.42 17.63 6.40
C ALA A 36 -18.25 16.35 6.30
N ARG A 37 -17.57 15.25 6.00
CA ARG A 37 -18.13 13.90 6.01
C ARG A 37 -17.18 13.01 6.77
N HIS A 38 -17.72 12.26 7.71
CA HIS A 38 -16.97 11.35 8.55
C HIS A 38 -17.50 9.94 8.33
N ALA A 39 -16.62 9.02 7.93
CA ALA A 39 -16.95 7.63 7.77
C ALA A 39 -16.01 6.75 8.59
N ALA A 40 -16.57 5.77 9.28
CA ALA A 40 -15.82 4.76 10.01
C ALA A 40 -16.14 3.38 9.40
N ALA A 41 -15.12 2.55 9.23
CA ALA A 41 -15.27 1.19 8.75
C ALA A 41 -14.40 0.21 9.53
N THR A 42 -14.86 -1.03 9.59
CA THR A 42 -14.16 -2.17 10.17
C THR A 42 -14.08 -3.32 9.17
N GLY A 43 -13.11 -4.20 9.32
CA GLY A 43 -12.82 -5.31 8.41
C GLY A 43 -11.40 -5.22 7.88
N SER A 44 -11.06 -5.98 6.85
CA SER A 44 -9.72 -5.90 6.24
C SER A 44 -9.66 -4.79 5.19
N ILE A 45 -9.11 -3.63 5.56
CA ILE A 45 -9.02 -2.45 4.68
C ILE A 45 -7.57 -2.27 4.24
N ASP A 46 -7.34 -2.13 2.93
CA ASP A 46 -6.04 -1.74 2.38
C ASP A 46 -5.82 -0.23 2.57
N LEU A 47 -4.97 0.11 3.53
CA LEU A 47 -4.63 1.48 3.86
C LEU A 47 -3.93 2.17 2.67
N THR A 48 -3.06 1.47 1.95
CA THR A 48 -2.34 2.03 0.79
C THR A 48 -3.31 2.42 -0.32
N ALA A 49 -4.25 1.53 -0.64
CA ALA A 49 -5.30 1.80 -1.61
C ALA A 49 -6.20 2.98 -1.18
N LEU A 50 -6.57 3.05 0.10
CA LEU A 50 -7.37 4.16 0.65
C LEU A 50 -6.64 5.49 0.55
N LEU A 51 -5.37 5.55 0.98
CA LEU A 51 -4.58 6.78 0.89
C LEU A 51 -4.38 7.19 -0.58
N ALA A 52 -4.20 6.25 -1.49
CA ALA A 52 -4.15 6.53 -2.93
C ALA A 52 -5.49 7.04 -3.47
N ALA A 53 -6.61 6.48 -3.05
CA ALA A 53 -7.95 6.93 -3.44
C ALA A 53 -8.23 8.36 -2.97
N LEU A 54 -7.88 8.67 -1.72
CA LEU A 54 -7.99 10.04 -1.17
C LEU A 54 -7.09 11.02 -1.95
N ARG A 55 -5.84 10.64 -2.25
CA ARG A 55 -4.94 11.46 -3.09
C ARG A 55 -5.53 11.72 -4.48
N ARG A 56 -6.15 10.72 -5.11
CA ARG A 56 -6.87 10.89 -6.39
C ARG A 56 -8.06 11.83 -6.24
N ALA A 57 -8.82 11.75 -5.15
CA ALA A 57 -9.92 12.66 -4.88
C ALA A 57 -9.45 14.12 -4.68
N PHE A 58 -8.33 14.33 -3.97
CA PHE A 58 -7.66 15.65 -3.91
C PHE A 58 -7.22 16.14 -5.29
N ALA A 59 -6.65 15.26 -6.13
CA ALA A 59 -6.21 15.61 -7.47
C ALA A 59 -7.38 15.93 -8.41
N ALA A 60 -8.49 15.19 -8.33
CA ALA A 60 -9.70 15.43 -9.13
C ALA A 60 -10.40 16.75 -8.78
N GLY A 61 -10.31 17.18 -7.52
CA GLY A 61 -10.76 18.49 -7.07
C GLY A 61 -9.90 19.64 -7.59
N ARG A 62 -8.70 19.37 -8.11
CA ARG A 62 -7.83 20.36 -8.75
C ARG A 62 -8.09 20.40 -10.26
N ARG A 63 -7.83 21.56 -10.87
CA ARG A 63 -7.81 21.67 -12.33
C ARG A 63 -6.65 20.84 -12.89
N ALA A 64 -6.82 20.30 -14.10
CA ALA A 64 -5.76 19.60 -14.81
C ALA A 64 -4.47 20.46 -14.83
N PRO A 65 -3.27 19.84 -14.77
CA PRO A 65 -2.03 20.57 -14.91
C PRO A 65 -2.08 21.40 -16.19
N GLY A 66 -1.54 22.62 -16.14
CA GLY A 66 -1.43 23.46 -17.33
C GLY A 66 -0.60 22.76 -18.42
N PRO A 67 -0.73 23.21 -19.68
CA PRO A 67 0.07 22.68 -20.78
C PRO A 67 1.56 22.67 -20.42
N ASP A 68 2.28 21.62 -20.84
CA ASP A 68 3.71 21.49 -20.59
C ASP A 68 4.51 22.53 -21.40
N ALA A 69 5.81 22.66 -21.11
CA ALA A 69 6.65 23.67 -21.77
C ALA A 69 6.67 23.51 -23.31
N ALA A 70 6.57 22.27 -23.80
CA ALA A 70 6.49 21.97 -25.23
C ALA A 70 5.16 22.46 -25.84
N ALA A 71 4.02 22.19 -25.18
CA ALA A 71 2.73 22.68 -25.60
C ALA A 71 2.65 24.21 -25.51
N LEU A 72 3.17 24.82 -24.44
CA LEU A 72 3.21 26.28 -24.26
C LEU A 72 4.03 26.98 -25.36
N ALA A 73 5.09 26.34 -25.87
CA ALA A 73 5.93 26.87 -26.94
C ALA A 73 5.18 27.00 -28.27
N THR A 74 4.17 26.16 -28.52
CA THR A 74 3.35 26.17 -29.73
C THR A 74 2.16 27.15 -29.69
N LEU A 75 1.86 27.71 -28.52
CA LEU A 75 0.75 28.65 -28.33
C LEU A 75 1.14 30.09 -28.70
N THR A 76 0.17 30.84 -29.23
CA THR A 76 0.31 32.28 -29.44
C THR A 76 0.46 33.02 -28.09
N PRO A 77 1.05 34.22 -28.06
CA PRO A 77 1.20 35.01 -26.82
C PRO A 77 -0.11 35.20 -26.05
N ASP A 78 -1.22 35.47 -26.76
CA ASP A 78 -2.54 35.65 -26.16
C ASP A 78 -3.11 34.33 -25.60
N ALA A 79 -2.90 33.21 -26.31
CA ALA A 79 -3.30 31.89 -25.82
C ALA A 79 -2.46 31.45 -24.61
N ARG A 80 -1.19 31.85 -24.55
CA ARG A 80 -0.31 31.61 -23.40
C ARG A 80 -0.77 32.41 -22.19
N LEU A 81 -1.07 33.70 -22.36
CA LEU A 81 -1.62 34.56 -21.31
C LEU A 81 -2.99 34.05 -20.81
N ALA A 82 -3.85 33.58 -21.71
CA ALA A 82 -5.13 32.95 -21.34
C ALA A 82 -4.94 31.64 -20.56
N ALA A 83 -3.98 30.80 -20.96
CA ALA A 83 -3.65 29.57 -20.22
C ALA A 83 -3.03 29.87 -18.85
N GLU A 84 -2.19 30.90 -18.74
CA GLU A 84 -1.55 31.32 -17.49
C GLU A 84 -2.53 32.01 -16.53
N SER A 85 -3.43 32.86 -17.03
CA SER A 85 -4.48 33.50 -16.22
C SER A 85 -5.50 32.49 -15.70
N THR A 86 -5.82 31.45 -16.47
CA THR A 86 -6.74 30.37 -16.05
C THR A 86 -6.08 29.32 -15.14
N ARG A 87 -4.73 29.27 -15.09
CA ARG A 87 -3.97 28.40 -14.17
C ARG A 87 -4.24 28.71 -12.70
N PHE A 88 -4.57 29.96 -12.39
CA PHE A 88 -4.82 30.43 -11.02
C PHE A 88 -6.30 30.55 -10.67
N THR A 89 -7.21 30.42 -11.64
CA THR A 89 -8.65 30.32 -11.35
C THR A 89 -8.94 28.93 -10.79
N GLU A 90 -9.42 28.86 -9.54
CA GLU A 90 -9.98 27.63 -8.97
C GLU A 90 -11.00 27.04 -9.96
N ARG A 91 -11.06 25.70 -10.08
CA ARG A 91 -12.12 25.05 -10.85
C ARG A 91 -13.44 25.63 -10.37
N ASP A 92 -14.28 26.11 -11.28
CA ASP A 92 -15.58 26.65 -10.91
C ASP A 92 -16.39 25.53 -10.23
N VAL A 93 -16.40 25.56 -8.90
CA VAL A 93 -17.04 24.55 -8.05
C VAL A 93 -18.56 24.68 -8.14
N ASP A 94 -19.04 25.75 -8.79
CA ASP A 94 -20.44 26.08 -8.98
C ASP A 94 -20.95 25.66 -10.36
N ALA A 95 -20.07 25.18 -11.24
CA ALA A 95 -20.47 24.59 -12.51
C ALA A 95 -21.36 23.36 -12.26
N VAL A 96 -22.50 23.29 -12.95
CA VAL A 96 -23.42 22.15 -12.88
C VAL A 96 -22.65 20.86 -13.22
N GLY A 97 -22.54 19.95 -12.25
CA GLY A 97 -21.76 18.71 -12.39
C GLY A 97 -20.33 18.76 -11.82
N ALA A 98 -19.95 19.84 -11.13
CA ALA A 98 -18.70 19.88 -10.37
C ALA A 98 -18.74 18.83 -9.24
N GLY A 99 -17.71 17.96 -9.22
CA GLY A 99 -17.54 16.94 -8.18
C GLY A 99 -17.13 17.52 -6.83
N ALA A 100 -17.01 16.68 -5.80
CA ALA A 100 -16.50 17.08 -4.49
C ALA A 100 -15.05 17.60 -4.61
N VAL A 101 -14.74 18.70 -3.90
CA VAL A 101 -13.39 19.25 -3.81
C VAL A 101 -12.89 19.10 -2.39
N LEU A 102 -11.96 18.17 -2.18
CA LEU A 102 -11.33 17.94 -0.88
C LEU A 102 -10.34 19.06 -0.55
N MET A 103 -10.48 19.64 0.65
CA MET A 103 -9.56 20.63 1.21
C MET A 103 -8.72 20.06 2.34
N HIS A 104 -9.29 19.15 3.12
CA HIS A 104 -8.64 18.47 4.22
C HIS A 104 -9.16 17.04 4.34
N ALA A 105 -8.27 16.12 4.71
CA ALA A 105 -8.67 14.78 5.10
C ALA A 105 -7.80 14.29 6.25
N ARG A 106 -8.42 13.64 7.22
CA ARG A 106 -7.75 12.98 8.34
C ARG A 106 -8.16 11.51 8.32
N VAL A 107 -7.15 10.65 8.32
CA VAL A 107 -7.32 9.19 8.34
C VAL A 107 -6.70 8.67 9.61
N ARG A 108 -7.47 7.98 10.44
CA ARG A 108 -7.00 7.24 11.60
C ARG A 108 -7.23 5.77 11.37
N TRP A 109 -6.31 4.93 11.82
CA TRP A 109 -6.45 3.48 11.69
C TRP A 109 -5.92 2.74 12.91
N THR A 110 -6.41 1.52 13.07
CA THR A 110 -5.87 0.56 14.04
C THR A 110 -5.62 -0.77 13.36
N ILE A 111 -4.49 -1.38 13.67
CA ILE A 111 -4.11 -2.73 13.28
C ILE A 111 -4.38 -3.63 14.48
N ALA A 112 -5.05 -4.76 14.25
CA ALA A 112 -5.10 -5.84 15.23
C ALA A 112 -3.65 -6.23 15.55
N GLY A 113 -3.27 -6.26 16.82
CA GLY A 113 -1.91 -6.66 17.20
C GLY A 113 -1.67 -8.07 16.70
N GLN A 114 -0.74 -8.25 15.76
CA GLN A 114 -0.16 -9.57 15.57
C GLN A 114 0.52 -9.94 16.88
N VAL A 115 0.23 -11.14 17.38
CA VAL A 115 1.12 -11.78 18.35
C VAL A 115 2.43 -11.88 17.60
N GLU A 116 3.40 -11.02 17.92
CA GLU A 116 4.78 -11.29 17.57
C GLU A 116 5.08 -12.60 18.29
N GLU A 117 5.00 -13.70 17.55
CA GLU A 117 5.53 -14.98 17.98
C GLU A 117 7.03 -14.70 18.07
N GLU A 118 7.48 -14.35 19.28
CA GLU A 118 8.89 -14.24 19.60
C GLU A 118 9.51 -15.56 19.19
N ALA A 119 10.22 -15.55 18.06
CA ALA A 119 11.08 -16.63 17.68
C ALA A 119 12.04 -16.84 18.86
N GLU A 120 11.80 -17.92 19.63
CA GLU A 120 12.70 -18.42 20.66
C GLU A 120 14.06 -18.69 20.01
N ALA A 121 14.92 -17.67 20.01
CA ALA A 121 16.35 -17.84 19.86
C ALA A 121 16.89 -18.19 21.25
N ASP A 122 16.95 -19.48 21.53
CA ASP A 122 17.69 -20.06 22.65
C ASP A 122 19.11 -19.49 22.71
N ALA A 123 19.44 -18.76 23.80
CA ALA A 123 20.78 -18.72 24.37
C ALA A 123 20.79 -18.12 25.79
N SER A 124 20.57 -19.01 26.77
CA SER A 124 21.17 -19.03 28.11
C SER A 124 21.06 -17.81 29.05
N GLY A 125 20.39 -18.02 30.18
CA GLY A 125 20.96 -17.60 31.47
C GLY A 125 20.02 -16.88 32.45
N SER A 126 19.46 -17.66 33.37
CA SER A 126 19.23 -17.30 34.77
C SER A 126 17.85 -16.76 35.21
N GLN A 127 17.27 -17.56 36.11
CA GLN A 127 16.40 -17.24 37.24
C GLN A 127 14.90 -16.96 37.02
N ARG A 128 14.15 -18.03 37.30
CA ARG A 128 12.82 -18.09 37.94
C ARG A 128 12.43 -16.83 38.72
N THR A 129 11.25 -16.29 38.39
CA THR A 129 10.24 -15.97 39.40
C THR A 129 8.86 -16.39 38.88
N ASP A 130 8.20 -17.26 39.64
CA ASP A 130 6.81 -17.67 39.42
C ASP A 130 5.88 -16.48 39.75
N GLY A 131 5.11 -16.04 38.76
CA GLY A 131 4.04 -15.06 38.90
C GLY A 131 2.87 -15.41 37.97
N PRO A 132 1.61 -15.13 38.35
CA PRO A 132 0.44 -15.64 37.65
C PRO A 132 0.36 -15.05 36.24
N GLY A 133 0.11 -15.93 35.26
CA GLY A 133 0.17 -15.65 33.83
C GLY A 133 -0.54 -14.35 33.42
N HIS A 134 0.26 -13.35 33.06
CA HIS A 134 -0.17 -12.27 32.22
C HIS A 134 0.13 -12.68 30.79
N LEU A 135 -0.91 -13.13 30.07
CA LEU A 135 -0.89 -13.21 28.62
C LEU A 135 -0.38 -11.86 28.08
N PRO A 136 0.57 -11.83 27.13
CA PRO A 136 1.02 -10.57 26.57
C PRO A 136 -0.19 -9.89 25.92
N ALA A 137 -0.57 -8.73 26.45
CA ALA A 137 -1.63 -7.93 25.87
C ALA A 137 -1.19 -7.58 24.43
N SER A 138 -1.86 -8.20 23.45
CA SER A 138 -1.67 -7.94 22.02
C SER A 138 -1.59 -6.43 21.79
N ARG A 139 -0.39 -5.92 21.46
CA ARG A 139 -0.19 -4.48 21.25
C ARG A 139 -0.88 -4.07 19.96
N ARG A 140 -2.07 -3.48 20.09
CA ARG A 140 -2.76 -2.83 18.98
C ARG A 140 -1.92 -1.63 18.54
N ARG A 141 -1.44 -1.65 17.28
CA ARG A 141 -0.75 -0.52 16.68
C ARG A 141 -1.79 0.42 16.07
N ALA A 142 -1.71 1.70 16.38
CA ALA A 142 -2.61 2.73 15.84
C ALA A 142 -1.80 3.81 15.13
N GLY A 143 -2.39 4.41 14.09
CA GLY A 143 -1.74 5.46 13.32
C GLY A 143 -2.72 6.53 12.84
N GLU A 144 -2.16 7.67 12.43
CA GLU A 144 -2.91 8.80 11.91
C GLU A 144 -2.16 9.45 10.74
N ARG A 145 -2.89 9.88 9.72
CA ARG A 145 -2.37 10.61 8.56
C ARG A 145 -3.31 11.75 8.19
N VAL A 146 -2.72 12.91 7.95
CA VAL A 146 -3.46 14.14 7.65
C VAL A 146 -3.02 14.69 6.29
N PHE A 147 -4.00 15.06 5.48
CA PHE A 147 -3.84 15.66 4.16
C PHE A 147 -4.49 17.04 4.14
N ASN A 148 -3.80 18.01 3.55
CA ASN A 148 -4.31 19.34 3.26
C ASN A 148 -4.20 19.61 1.76
N LEU A 149 -5.01 20.54 1.27
CA LEU A 149 -4.96 21.02 -0.12
C LEU A 149 -3.55 21.47 -0.52
N SER A 150 -2.76 22.04 0.39
CA SER A 150 -1.37 22.46 0.14
C SER A 150 -0.36 21.31 0.28
N SER A 151 -0.62 20.31 1.13
CA SER A 151 0.26 19.15 1.32
C SER A 151 0.00 18.00 0.35
N ALA A 152 -1.03 18.11 -0.49
CA ALA A 152 -1.41 17.11 -1.47
C ALA A 152 -0.75 17.28 -2.86
N ALA A 153 0.31 18.08 -3.04
CA ALA A 153 1.04 18.20 -4.33
C ALA A 153 2.57 18.33 -4.19
N PRO A 154 3.41 17.71 -5.07
CA PRO A 154 3.16 16.53 -5.90
C PRO A 154 3.68 15.26 -5.17
N PHE A 155 2.88 14.20 -5.15
CA PHE A 155 3.37 12.89 -4.77
C PHE A 155 4.20 12.34 -5.94
N ALA A 156 5.52 12.41 -5.84
CA ALA A 156 6.32 11.40 -6.51
C ALA A 156 5.82 10.05 -5.99
N ALA A 157 5.45 9.14 -6.90
CA ALA A 157 5.02 7.77 -6.61
C ALA A 157 6.11 6.92 -5.91
N HIS A 158 7.21 7.53 -5.48
CA HIS A 158 8.34 6.89 -4.87
C HIS A 158 8.81 7.68 -3.64
N ARG A 159 8.27 7.32 -2.48
CA ARG A 159 9.10 7.16 -1.29
C ARG A 159 8.95 5.73 -0.81
N SER A 160 9.91 4.93 -1.29
CA SER A 160 10.47 3.78 -0.60
C SER A 160 10.46 3.98 0.92
N GLY A 161 9.92 3.01 1.66
CA GLY A 161 10.17 2.84 3.09
C GLY A 161 9.07 3.24 4.08
N ASP A 162 7.85 3.57 3.64
CA ASP A 162 6.74 3.66 4.59
C ASP A 162 6.23 2.23 4.88
N ASP A 163 6.54 1.71 6.07
CA ASP A 163 5.90 0.53 6.69
C ASP A 163 4.41 0.80 6.97
N THR A 164 3.67 1.27 5.96
CA THR A 164 2.23 1.34 6.06
C THR A 164 1.71 -0.08 6.05
N PRO A 165 0.97 -0.51 7.09
CA PRO A 165 0.38 -1.83 7.12
C PRO A 165 -0.48 -2.04 5.87
N GLU A 166 -0.31 -3.18 5.22
CA GLU A 166 -1.05 -3.54 4.00
C GLU A 166 -2.54 -3.77 4.30
N ALA A 167 -2.88 -4.16 5.53
CA ALA A 167 -4.25 -4.30 6.00
C ALA A 167 -4.44 -3.73 7.41
N VAL A 168 -5.55 -3.03 7.62
CA VAL A 168 -5.95 -2.45 8.92
C VAL A 168 -7.37 -2.91 9.30
N GLU A 169 -7.62 -3.10 10.59
CA GLU A 169 -8.88 -3.67 11.13
C GLU A 169 -10.00 -2.62 11.22
N ARG A 170 -9.63 -1.38 11.53
CA ARG A 170 -10.56 -0.24 11.65
C ARG A 170 -9.94 1.00 11.07
N VAL A 171 -10.76 1.78 10.37
CA VAL A 171 -10.39 3.08 9.80
C VAL A 171 -11.47 4.10 10.10
N GLU A 172 -11.04 5.32 10.40
CA GLU A 172 -11.89 6.50 10.49
C GLU A 172 -11.35 7.56 9.52
N VAL A 173 -12.19 7.99 8.58
CA VAL A 173 -11.88 9.02 7.60
C VAL A 173 -12.78 10.22 7.87
N LEU A 174 -12.16 11.36 8.13
CA LEU A 174 -12.82 12.65 8.16
C LEU A 174 -12.35 13.42 6.92
N ALA A 175 -13.27 13.71 6.00
CA ALA A 175 -13.01 14.47 4.79
C ALA A 175 -13.77 15.79 4.83
N VAL A 176 -13.11 16.89 4.46
CA VAL A 176 -13.68 18.23 4.54
C VAL A 176 -13.38 18.98 3.25
N GLY A 177 -14.37 19.70 2.75
CA GLY A 177 -14.23 20.47 1.53
C GLY A 177 -15.55 20.95 0.96
N ARG A 178 -15.55 21.36 -0.30
CA ARG A 178 -16.77 21.84 -0.99
C ARG A 178 -17.54 20.65 -1.58
N ASN A 179 -18.86 20.67 -1.41
CA ASN A 179 -19.78 19.61 -1.89
C ASN A 179 -19.44 18.20 -1.36
N VAL A 180 -18.67 18.08 -0.28
CA VAL A 180 -18.21 16.78 0.25
C VAL A 180 -19.37 15.96 0.82
N ALA A 181 -20.27 16.58 1.59
CA ALA A 181 -21.45 15.90 2.13
C ALA A 181 -22.31 15.23 1.04
N GLU A 182 -22.55 15.93 -0.07
CA GLU A 182 -23.47 15.47 -1.12
C GLU A 182 -22.81 14.61 -2.20
N ARG A 183 -21.53 14.86 -2.52
CA ARG A 183 -20.88 14.31 -3.73
C ARG A 183 -19.73 13.35 -3.44
N LEU A 184 -19.22 13.27 -2.21
CA LEU A 184 -18.16 12.32 -1.85
C LEU A 184 -18.76 11.11 -1.13
N ASP A 185 -18.80 9.96 -1.80
CA ASP A 185 -19.21 8.71 -1.17
C ASP A 185 -18.01 8.02 -0.49
N LEU A 186 -17.79 8.36 0.79
CA LEU A 186 -16.74 7.73 1.59
C LEU A 186 -17.03 6.25 1.86
N SER A 187 -18.30 5.86 1.99
CA SER A 187 -18.70 4.47 2.18
C SER A 187 -18.29 3.59 0.99
N ALA A 188 -18.61 4.02 -0.24
CA ALA A 188 -18.21 3.31 -1.44
C ALA A 188 -16.68 3.28 -1.60
N MET A 189 -15.99 4.38 -1.28
CA MET A 189 -14.53 4.43 -1.30
C MET A 189 -13.91 3.41 -0.33
N LEU A 190 -14.40 3.35 0.91
CA LEU A 190 -13.91 2.40 1.92
C LEU A 190 -14.15 0.95 1.51
N ARG A 191 -15.33 0.62 0.94
CA ARG A 191 -15.62 -0.73 0.42
C ARG A 191 -14.72 -1.09 -0.76
N ALA A 192 -14.45 -0.15 -1.66
CA ALA A 192 -13.56 -0.35 -2.80
C ALA A 192 -12.08 -0.53 -2.38
N CYS A 193 -11.74 -0.16 -1.15
CA CYS A 193 -10.42 -0.37 -0.55
C CYS A 193 -10.38 -1.59 0.38
N ALA A 194 -11.28 -2.56 0.19
CA ALA A 194 -11.15 -3.86 0.84
C ALA A 194 -9.82 -4.52 0.43
N SER A 195 -9.10 -5.07 1.41
CA SER A 195 -7.87 -5.81 1.14
C SER A 195 -8.21 -7.06 0.33
N ALA A 196 -7.40 -7.34 -0.70
CA ALA A 196 -7.46 -8.58 -1.47
C ALA A 196 -6.64 -9.71 -0.84
N GLY A 197 -6.01 -9.47 0.31
CA GLY A 197 -5.09 -10.41 0.95
C GLY A 197 -3.77 -10.59 0.20
N PRO A 198 -2.88 -11.44 0.72
CA PRO A 198 -1.55 -11.64 0.16
C PRO A 198 -1.60 -12.22 -1.26
N ALA A 199 -0.80 -11.68 -2.19
CA ALA A 199 -0.73 -12.11 -3.59
C ALA A 199 -0.19 -13.55 -3.72
N PRO A 200 -0.76 -14.41 -4.59
CA PRO A 200 -0.18 -15.72 -4.83
C PRO A 200 1.08 -15.57 -5.68
N LYS A 201 2.03 -16.48 -5.50
CA LYS A 201 3.24 -16.57 -6.30
C LYS A 201 3.01 -17.50 -7.50
N PRO A 202 3.43 -17.12 -8.71
CA PRO A 202 3.32 -18.01 -9.86
C PRO A 202 4.24 -19.23 -9.67
N ALA A 203 3.74 -20.41 -10.03
CA ALA A 203 4.56 -21.62 -10.06
C ALA A 203 5.68 -21.47 -11.09
N ARG A 204 6.87 -21.95 -10.73
CA ARG A 204 8.03 -21.98 -11.61
C ARG A 204 7.86 -23.07 -12.66
N THR A 205 8.32 -22.76 -13.87
CA THR A 205 8.31 -23.67 -15.03
C THR A 205 9.73 -23.86 -15.54
N LEU A 206 9.93 -24.85 -16.41
CA LEU A 206 11.23 -25.06 -17.08
C LEU A 206 11.73 -23.79 -17.77
N ALA A 207 10.84 -22.99 -18.36
CA ALA A 207 11.22 -21.73 -19.00
C ALA A 207 11.72 -20.66 -18.01
N SER A 208 11.30 -20.73 -16.74
CA SER A 208 11.69 -19.78 -15.69
C SER A 208 13.03 -20.11 -15.01
N LEU A 209 13.65 -21.25 -15.34
CA LEU A 209 14.96 -21.61 -14.81
C LEU A 209 16.03 -20.71 -15.44
N THR A 210 16.79 -20.04 -14.57
CA THR A 210 17.93 -19.21 -14.92
C THR A 210 19.08 -20.06 -15.48
N LEU A 211 19.99 -19.42 -16.22
CA LEU A 211 21.18 -20.11 -16.75
C LEU A 211 22.06 -20.68 -15.62
N THR A 212 22.13 -19.99 -14.48
CA THR A 212 22.89 -20.42 -13.30
C THR A 212 22.31 -21.67 -12.65
N GLU A 213 20.98 -21.73 -12.49
CA GLU A 213 20.30 -22.92 -11.95
C GLU A 213 20.44 -24.11 -12.90
N ARG A 214 20.26 -23.87 -14.21
CA ARG A 214 20.45 -24.91 -15.23
C ARG A 214 21.86 -25.49 -15.21
N ALA A 215 22.88 -24.66 -15.04
CA ALA A 215 24.26 -25.10 -14.93
C ALA A 215 24.49 -25.90 -13.63
N ALA A 216 23.94 -25.45 -12.51
CA ALA A 216 24.04 -26.17 -11.24
C ALA A 216 23.37 -27.56 -11.30
N ILE A 217 22.18 -27.65 -11.89
CA ILE A 217 21.47 -28.93 -12.09
C ILE A 217 22.27 -29.85 -13.01
N ALA A 218 22.85 -29.31 -14.10
CA ALA A 218 23.68 -30.08 -15.01
C ALA A 218 24.95 -30.61 -14.32
N GLU A 219 25.59 -29.79 -13.47
CA GLU A 219 26.75 -30.19 -12.68
C GLU A 219 26.40 -31.29 -11.68
N TRP A 220 25.27 -31.16 -10.99
CA TRP A 220 24.76 -32.18 -10.08
C TRP A 220 24.50 -33.51 -10.81
N CYS A 221 23.89 -33.47 -11.99
CA CYS A 221 23.67 -34.66 -12.82
C CYS A 221 24.97 -35.36 -13.21
N LYS A 222 26.04 -34.62 -13.55
CA LYS A 222 27.35 -35.22 -13.88
C LYS A 222 27.98 -35.98 -12.72
N SER A 223 27.66 -35.60 -11.49
CA SER A 223 28.15 -36.27 -10.28
C SER A 223 27.32 -37.51 -9.89
N GLY A 224 26.14 -37.66 -10.49
CA GLY A 224 25.26 -38.81 -10.28
C GLY A 224 25.62 -40.02 -11.15
N GLU A 225 24.92 -41.13 -10.90
CA GLU A 225 25.04 -42.32 -11.73
C GLU A 225 24.32 -42.12 -13.07
N LEU A 226 24.93 -42.66 -14.13
CA LEU A 226 24.33 -42.72 -15.45
C LEU A 226 23.20 -43.77 -15.44
N PRO A 227 22.07 -43.50 -16.10
CA PRO A 227 21.04 -44.52 -16.29
C PRO A 227 21.61 -45.74 -17.03
N ASP A 228 21.06 -46.92 -16.72
CA ASP A 228 21.45 -48.16 -17.39
C ASP A 228 21.36 -48.00 -18.92
N GLY A 229 22.41 -48.44 -19.61
CA GLY A 229 22.48 -48.36 -21.06
C GLY A 229 23.15 -47.11 -21.62
N TRP A 230 23.54 -46.16 -20.76
CA TRP A 230 24.25 -44.95 -21.16
C TRP A 230 25.72 -44.97 -20.75
N TYR A 231 26.57 -44.39 -21.59
CA TYR A 231 27.97 -44.15 -21.26
C TYR A 231 28.44 -42.79 -21.78
N TYR A 232 29.45 -42.23 -21.13
CA TYR A 232 30.04 -40.94 -21.51
C TYR A 232 31.31 -41.15 -22.33
N THR A 233 31.35 -40.57 -23.54
CA THR A 233 32.47 -40.73 -24.49
C THR A 233 33.61 -39.72 -24.30
N GLY A 234 33.50 -38.83 -23.30
CA GLY A 234 34.40 -37.68 -23.15
C GLY A 234 33.91 -36.41 -23.84
N ALA A 235 32.99 -36.53 -24.81
CA ALA A 235 32.39 -35.40 -25.53
C ALA A 235 30.85 -35.40 -25.52
N ALA A 236 30.22 -36.56 -25.45
CA ALA A 236 28.76 -36.72 -25.44
C ALA A 236 28.34 -37.97 -24.67
N TYR A 237 27.10 -37.99 -24.21
CA TYR A 237 26.42 -39.17 -23.68
C TYR A 237 25.83 -39.97 -24.84
N VAL A 238 26.07 -41.29 -24.84
CA VAL A 238 25.62 -42.18 -25.91
C VAL A 238 24.93 -43.40 -25.28
N ASP A 239 23.77 -43.78 -25.82
CA ASP A 239 23.08 -45.01 -25.45
C ASP A 239 23.55 -46.21 -26.29
N PHE A 240 23.13 -47.42 -25.93
CA PHE A 240 23.47 -48.63 -26.72
C PHE A 240 22.80 -48.69 -28.10
N ASP A 241 21.74 -47.92 -28.33
CA ASP A 241 21.04 -47.83 -29.61
C ASP A 241 21.69 -46.80 -30.57
N GLY A 242 22.71 -46.06 -30.10
CA GLY A 242 23.46 -45.06 -30.85
C GLY A 242 22.89 -43.63 -30.76
N THR A 243 21.87 -43.39 -29.95
CA THR A 243 21.37 -42.04 -29.66
C THR A 243 22.42 -41.27 -28.87
N SER A 244 22.73 -40.04 -29.29
CA SER A 244 23.69 -39.18 -28.59
C SER A 244 23.04 -37.90 -28.08
N SER A 245 23.45 -37.48 -26.88
CA SER A 245 23.03 -36.24 -26.24
C SER A 245 24.24 -35.49 -25.70
N LYS A 246 24.21 -34.16 -25.80
CA LYS A 246 25.22 -33.29 -25.14
C LYS A 246 24.93 -33.13 -23.66
N ASP A 247 23.65 -33.18 -23.29
CA ASP A 247 23.21 -33.05 -21.91
C ASP A 247 23.06 -34.44 -21.28
N HIS A 248 23.23 -34.50 -19.95
CA HIS A 248 23.06 -35.73 -19.20
C HIS A 248 21.66 -36.32 -19.43
N PRO A 249 21.49 -37.64 -19.64
CA PRO A 249 20.18 -38.23 -19.96
C PRO A 249 19.11 -37.94 -18.89
N GLY A 250 19.52 -37.93 -17.61
CA GLY A 250 18.67 -37.56 -16.48
C GLY A 250 18.47 -36.06 -16.27
N TYR A 251 19.03 -35.18 -17.11
CA TYR A 251 18.98 -33.73 -16.89
C TYR A 251 17.56 -33.17 -16.86
N THR A 252 16.71 -33.63 -17.78
CA THR A 252 15.31 -33.17 -17.84
C THR A 252 14.54 -33.60 -16.60
N GLU A 253 14.74 -34.84 -16.14
CA GLU A 253 14.13 -35.36 -14.92
C GLU A 253 14.63 -34.62 -13.68
N ALA A 254 15.93 -34.34 -13.58
CA ALA A 254 16.51 -33.52 -12.52
C ALA A 254 15.92 -32.10 -12.49
N CYS A 255 15.73 -31.48 -13.66
CA CYS A 255 15.03 -30.19 -13.75
C CYS A 255 13.59 -30.26 -13.23
N VAL A 256 12.88 -31.36 -13.52
CA VAL A 256 11.50 -31.57 -13.05
C VAL A 256 11.47 -31.77 -11.53
N LEU A 257 12.38 -32.56 -10.97
CA LEU A 257 12.49 -32.78 -9.53
C LEU A 257 12.82 -31.48 -8.78
N PHE A 258 13.79 -30.72 -9.28
CA PHE A 258 14.13 -29.41 -8.70
C PHE A 258 12.93 -28.45 -8.70
N LEU A 259 12.22 -28.37 -9.83
CA LEU A 259 11.01 -27.54 -9.92
C LEU A 259 9.88 -28.06 -9.03
N ALA A 260 9.77 -29.37 -8.83
CA ALA A 260 8.76 -29.95 -7.94
C ALA A 260 9.01 -29.54 -6.48
N GLU A 261 10.28 -29.57 -6.04
CA GLU A 261 10.67 -29.12 -4.70
C GLU A 261 10.43 -27.62 -4.51
N GLU A 262 10.85 -26.78 -5.46
CA GLU A 262 10.60 -25.34 -5.35
C GLU A 262 9.11 -25.00 -5.40
N ASN A 263 8.36 -25.68 -6.28
CA ASN A 263 6.93 -25.46 -6.42
C ASN A 263 6.15 -26.01 -5.22
N PHE A 264 6.66 -26.98 -4.47
CA PHE A 264 6.03 -27.44 -3.23
C PHE A 264 5.85 -26.27 -2.25
N PHE A 265 6.90 -25.49 -2.00
CA PHE A 265 6.83 -24.31 -1.13
C PHE A 265 5.95 -23.19 -1.71
N VAL A 266 5.96 -23.02 -3.04
CA VAL A 266 5.07 -22.05 -3.70
C VAL A 266 3.61 -22.44 -3.54
N LEU A 267 3.29 -23.74 -3.68
CA LEU A 267 1.93 -24.26 -3.53
C LEU A 267 1.46 -24.14 -2.08
N GLU A 268 2.30 -24.49 -1.10
CA GLU A 268 2.00 -24.33 0.32
C GLU A 268 1.73 -22.85 0.66
N HIS A 269 2.60 -21.95 0.18
CA HIS A 269 2.39 -20.51 0.33
C HIS A 269 1.11 -20.02 -0.32
N ASN A 270 0.79 -20.51 -1.53
CA ASN A 270 -0.42 -20.14 -2.24
C ASN A 270 -1.68 -20.66 -1.54
N ALA A 271 -1.63 -21.86 -0.97
CA ALA A 271 -2.71 -22.41 -0.16
C ALA A 271 -2.94 -21.56 1.10
N TRP A 272 -1.86 -21.16 1.80
CA TRP A 272 -1.96 -20.20 2.90
C TRP A 272 -2.54 -18.85 2.43
N CYS A 273 -2.12 -18.32 1.27
CA CYS A 273 -2.68 -17.09 0.72
C CYS A 273 -4.17 -17.20 0.43
N GLU A 274 -4.61 -18.34 -0.10
CA GLU A 274 -6.02 -18.63 -0.39
C GLU A 274 -6.83 -18.74 0.90
N GLU A 275 -6.34 -19.45 1.90
CA GLU A 275 -6.95 -19.54 3.21
C GLU A 275 -7.07 -18.15 3.85
N ALA A 276 -5.97 -17.38 3.88
CA ALA A 276 -5.95 -16.03 4.41
C ALA A 276 -6.97 -15.12 3.72
N ARG A 277 -7.13 -15.25 2.38
CA ARG A 277 -8.16 -14.54 1.61
C ARG A 277 -9.57 -14.96 1.97
N SER A 278 -9.81 -16.26 2.12
CA SER A 278 -11.13 -16.79 2.47
C SER A 278 -11.60 -16.31 3.84
N GLN A 279 -10.66 -16.06 4.75
CA GLN A 279 -10.91 -15.56 6.10
C GLN A 279 -11.08 -14.03 6.15
N LEU A 280 -10.86 -13.30 5.06
CA LEU A 280 -11.03 -11.84 5.05
C LEU A 280 -12.50 -11.48 5.24
N ALA A 281 -12.80 -10.92 6.42
CA ALA A 281 -14.03 -10.17 6.60
C ALA A 281 -14.00 -8.96 5.66
N GLY A 282 -14.95 -8.93 4.71
CA GLY A 282 -15.16 -7.77 3.86
C GLY A 282 -15.35 -6.48 4.66
N VAL A 283 -15.24 -5.34 3.99
CA VAL A 283 -15.32 -4.03 4.67
C VAL A 283 -16.77 -3.73 5.05
N THR A 284 -17.01 -3.55 6.35
CA THR A 284 -18.29 -3.11 6.91
C THR A 284 -18.15 -1.65 7.32
N VAL A 285 -18.97 -0.78 6.71
CA VAL A 285 -19.05 0.63 7.11
C VAL A 285 -19.92 0.73 8.37
N VAL A 286 -19.32 1.22 9.45
CA VAL A 286 -19.94 1.36 10.78
C VAL A 286 -20.73 2.67 10.87
N SER A 287 -20.20 3.75 10.30
CA SER A 287 -20.88 5.04 10.25
C SER A 287 -20.48 5.81 9.00
N ASP A 288 -21.36 6.69 8.53
CA ASP A 288 -21.10 7.63 7.44
C ASP A 288 -21.99 8.86 7.62
N ASP A 289 -21.45 9.84 8.32
CA ASP A 289 -22.17 10.99 8.84
C ASP A 289 -21.70 12.28 8.16
N THR A 290 -22.65 13.14 7.81
CA THR A 290 -22.33 14.52 7.43
C THR A 290 -22.09 15.34 8.69
N VAL A 291 -20.91 15.93 8.82
CA VAL A 291 -20.52 16.76 9.95
C VAL A 291 -20.71 18.24 9.60
N PRO A 292 -21.49 19.00 10.39
CA PRO A 292 -21.67 20.42 10.15
C PRO A 292 -20.34 21.15 10.38
N VAL A 293 -19.97 22.03 9.45
CA VAL A 293 -18.80 22.91 9.55
C VAL A 293 -19.35 24.31 9.81
N GLY A 294 -19.35 24.74 11.09
CA GLY A 294 -19.97 26.01 11.54
C GLY A 294 -19.02 27.18 11.48
#